data_AF-A0A3N0XVU0-F1
#
_entry.id   AF-A0A3N0XVU0-F1
#
_cell.length_a   1.000
_cell.length_b   1.000
_cell.length_c   1.000
_cell.angle_alpha   90.00
_cell.angle_beta   90.00
_cell.angle_gamma   90.00
#
_symmetry.space_group_name_H-M   'P 1'
#
loop_
_entity.id
_entity.type
_entity.pdbx_description
1 polymer ?
#
loop_
_entity_poly.entity_id
_entity_poly.type
_entity_poly.pdbx_seq_one_letter_code
_entity_poly.pdbx_strand_id
1 'polypeptide(L)'
;MSGEVRLKKLEKLILDGPVQSNGQCFSVETLLDVLISLYDECINSPLRREKNIAEFLEWALEKSSSNMLLNSEPSYQHAEQYIMEHG
;
A
#
# COMPACT_ATOMS: atom_id res chain seq x y z
N MET A 1 -0.01 -20.73 26.70
CA MET A 1 0.39 -20.82 25.28
C MET A 1 1.55 -19.85 25.08
N SER A 2 2.70 -20.31 24.58
CA SER A 2 3.87 -19.44 24.39
C SER A 2 3.68 -18.45 23.23
N GLY A 3 4.53 -17.42 23.18
CA GLY A 3 4.55 -16.47 22.06
C GLY A 3 4.81 -17.16 20.71
N GLU A 4 5.74 -18.12 20.68
CA GLU A 4 6.05 -18.90 19.46
C GLU A 4 4.82 -19.63 18.91
N VAL A 5 4.06 -20.30 19.77
CA VAL A 5 2.84 -21.02 19.35
C VAL A 5 1.79 -20.05 18.80
N ARG A 6 1.66 -18.84 19.38
CA ARG A 6 0.74 -17.81 18.88
C ARG A 6 1.16 -17.28 17.51
N LEU A 7 2.46 -17.05 17.30
CA LEU A 7 2.98 -16.58 16.00
C LEU A 7 2.76 -17.61 14.90
N LYS A 8 3.04 -18.90 15.15
CA LYS A 8 2.76 -19.98 14.17
C LYS A 8 1.28 -20.08 13.80
N LYS A 9 0.38 -19.83 14.77
CA LYS A 9 -1.07 -19.79 14.51
C LYS A 9 -1.48 -18.60 13.66
N LEU A 10 -0.90 -17.42 13.91
CA LEU A 10 -1.17 -16.22 13.11
C LEU A 10 -0.65 -16.38 11.67
N GLU A 11 0.58 -16.87 11.50
CA GLU A 11 1.16 -17.15 10.19
C GLU A 11 0.27 -18.10 9.39
N LYS A 12 -0.17 -19.20 10.00
CA LYS A 12 -1.10 -20.13 9.37
C LYS A 12 -2.42 -19.46 8.98
N LEU A 13 -3.00 -18.63 9.85
CA LEU A 13 -4.25 -17.92 9.56
C LEU A 13 -4.13 -17.02 8.32
N ILE A 14 -3.01 -16.29 8.21
CA ILE A 14 -2.74 -15.42 7.05
C ILE A 14 -2.54 -16.25 5.77
N LEU A 15 -1.79 -17.36 5.84
CA LEU A 15 -1.55 -18.25 4.69
C LEU A 15 -2.81 -18.99 4.21
N ASP A 16 -3.69 -19.37 5.14
CA ASP A 16 -4.96 -20.01 4.82
C ASP A 16 -5.91 -19.01 4.10
N GLY A 17 -5.79 -17.72 4.40
CA GLY A 17 -6.55 -16.63 3.76
C GLY A 17 -8.05 -16.67 4.09
N PRO A 18 -8.86 -15.73 3.57
CA PRO A 18 -10.27 -15.59 3.92
C PRO A 18 -11.11 -16.85 3.61
N VAL A 19 -10.83 -17.54 2.50
CA VAL A 19 -11.62 -18.69 2.05
C VAL A 19 -11.44 -19.88 2.99
N GLN A 20 -10.21 -20.21 3.39
CA GLN A 20 -9.95 -21.38 4.23
C GLN A 20 -10.11 -21.08 5.73
N SER A 21 -10.05 -19.81 6.13
CA SER A 21 -10.24 -19.36 7.52
C SER A 21 -11.70 -19.02 7.86
N ASN A 22 -12.68 -19.36 7.02
CA ASN A 22 -14.09 -18.99 7.19
C ASN A 22 -14.29 -17.47 7.43
N GLY A 23 -13.56 -16.65 6.68
CA GLY A 23 -13.63 -15.18 6.76
C GLY A 23 -13.01 -14.57 8.02
N GLN A 24 -12.30 -15.33 8.85
CA GLN A 24 -11.59 -14.81 10.03
C GLN A 24 -10.25 -14.13 9.68
N CYS A 25 -9.86 -14.13 8.41
CA CYS A 25 -8.67 -13.48 7.88
C CYS A 25 -9.03 -12.56 6.72
N PHE A 26 -8.30 -11.45 6.56
CA PHE A 26 -8.36 -10.63 5.35
C PHE A 26 -7.43 -11.17 4.25
N SER A 27 -7.78 -10.92 2.99
CA SER A 27 -6.86 -11.15 1.87
C SER A 27 -5.78 -10.07 1.84
N VAL A 28 -4.71 -10.34 1.09
CA VAL A 28 -3.68 -9.32 0.81
C VAL A 28 -4.30 -8.12 0.06
N GLU A 29 -5.24 -8.36 -0.85
CA GLU A 29 -5.98 -7.31 -1.56
C GLU A 29 -6.70 -6.36 -0.60
N THR A 30 -7.47 -6.89 0.35
CA THR A 30 -8.14 -6.06 1.37
C THR A 30 -7.14 -5.28 2.24
N LEU A 31 -5.99 -5.86 2.57
CA LEU A 31 -4.95 -5.14 3.32
C LEU A 31 -4.32 -3.99 2.50
N LEU A 32 -4.20 -4.16 1.17
CA LEU A 32 -3.78 -3.09 0.27
C LEU A 32 -4.84 -1.99 0.16
N ASP A 33 -6.12 -2.34 0.06
CA ASP A 33 -7.22 -1.36 0.08
C ASP A 33 -7.22 -0.54 1.38
N VAL A 34 -6.99 -1.19 2.53
CA VAL A 34 -6.85 -0.52 3.83
C VAL A 34 -5.64 0.42 3.84
N LEU A 35 -4.50 0.01 3.28
CA LEU A 35 -3.31 0.86 3.20
C LEU A 35 -3.54 2.09 2.32
N ILE A 36 -4.15 1.90 1.15
CA ILE A 36 -4.45 2.98 0.20
C ILE A 36 -5.46 3.96 0.79
N SER A 37 -6.54 3.44 1.39
CA SER A 37 -7.56 4.30 2.03
C SER A 37 -7.00 5.08 3.22
N LEU A 38 -6.12 4.47 4.03
CA LEU A 38 -5.42 5.18 5.11
C LEU A 38 -4.53 6.29 4.56
N TYR A 39 -3.76 6.01 3.50
CA TYR A 39 -2.92 7.01 2.85
C TYR A 39 -3.75 8.19 2.34
N ASP A 40 -4.84 7.92 1.62
CA ASP A 40 -5.73 8.93 1.05
C ASP A 40 -6.37 9.82 2.13
N GLU A 41 -6.87 9.22 3.21
CA GLU A 41 -7.40 9.98 4.36
C GLU A 41 -6.31 10.84 5.02
N CYS A 42 -5.10 10.30 5.21
CA CYS A 42 -4.01 11.03 5.83
C CYS A 42 -3.54 12.23 4.99
N ILE A 43 -3.38 12.07 3.67
CA ILE A 43 -2.87 13.13 2.78
C ILE A 43 -3.90 14.26 2.55
N ASN A 44 -5.19 13.92 2.61
CA ASN A 44 -6.29 14.87 2.42
C ASN A 44 -6.76 15.53 3.73
N SER A 45 -6.35 14.99 4.88
CA SER A 45 -6.65 15.53 6.22
C SER A 45 -5.61 16.56 6.70
N PRO A 46 -5.96 17.48 7.64
CA PRO A 46 -4.98 18.29 8.36
C PRO A 46 -3.87 17.49 9.05
N LEU A 47 -4.11 16.20 9.33
CA LEU A 47 -3.15 15.26 9.92
C LEU A 47 -1.85 15.15 9.12
N ARG A 48 -1.86 15.41 7.80
CA ARG A 48 -0.64 15.41 6.96
C ARG A 48 0.49 16.32 7.44
N ARG A 49 0.19 17.28 8.33
CA ARG A 49 1.17 18.19 8.93
C ARG A 49 1.80 17.66 10.21
N GLU A 50 1.21 16.63 10.83
CA GLU A 50 1.77 15.97 11.99
C GLU A 50 3.02 15.20 11.59
N LYS A 51 4.11 15.37 12.33
CA LYS A 51 5.43 14.83 11.97
C LYS A 51 5.38 13.34 11.60
N ASN A 52 4.76 12.52 12.44
CA ASN A 52 4.69 11.07 12.23
C ASN A 52 3.86 10.71 10.99
N ILE A 53 2.83 11.49 10.67
CA ILE A 53 1.98 11.25 9.49
C ILE A 53 2.70 11.70 8.22
N ALA A 54 3.40 12.84 8.27
CA ALA A 54 4.23 13.30 7.16
C ALA A 54 5.33 12.28 6.81
N GLU A 55 6.05 11.77 7.83
CA GLU A 55 7.06 10.71 7.66
C GLU A 55 6.45 9.42 7.09
N PHE A 56 5.26 9.03 7.54
CA PHE A 56 4.52 7.89 6.97
C PHE A 56 4.16 8.10 5.51
N LEU A 57 3.61 9.27 5.15
CA LEU A 57 3.19 9.59 3.78
C LEU A 57 4.39 9.62 2.81
N GLU A 58 5.53 10.17 3.24
CA GLU A 58 6.77 10.17 2.46
C GLU A 58 7.28 8.74 2.23
N TRP A 59 7.36 7.94 3.30
CA TRP A 59 7.77 6.54 3.21
C TRP A 59 6.84 5.71 2.30
N ALA A 60 5.52 5.86 2.46
CA ALA A 60 4.54 5.13 1.67
C ALA A 60 4.57 5.54 0.19
N LEU A 61 4.82 6.83 -0.10
CA LEU A 61 4.99 7.32 -1.47
C LEU A 61 6.25 6.75 -2.13
N GLU A 62 7.38 6.71 -1.43
CA GLU A 62 8.62 6.13 -1.97
C GLU A 62 8.45 4.63 -2.29
N LYS A 63 7.76 3.87 -1.42
CA LYS A 63 7.57 2.42 -1.59
C LYS A 63 6.50 2.08 -2.63
N SER A 64 5.42 2.86 -2.72
CA SER A 64 4.44 2.71 -3.80
C SER A 64 5.04 3.10 -5.16
N SER A 65 5.76 4.23 -5.22
CA SER A 65 6.40 4.71 -6.44
C SER A 65 7.55 3.82 -6.90
N SER A 66 8.35 3.24 -6.00
CA SER A 66 9.40 2.30 -6.39
C SER A 66 8.84 0.98 -6.93
N ASN A 67 7.63 0.57 -6.50
CA ASN A 67 6.95 -0.62 -7.00
C ASN A 67 6.14 -0.33 -8.28
N MET A 68 5.68 0.92 -8.47
CA MET A 68 5.16 1.40 -9.75
C MET A 68 6.28 1.62 -10.76
N LEU A 69 7.43 2.20 -10.44
CA LEU A 69 8.54 2.39 -11.38
C LEU A 69 9.17 1.06 -11.85
N LEU A 70 8.94 -0.05 -11.13
CA LEU A 70 9.31 -1.40 -11.59
C LEU A 70 8.22 -2.07 -12.44
N ASN A 71 6.99 -1.52 -12.51
CA ASN A 71 5.84 -2.11 -13.23
C ASN A 71 5.01 -1.11 -14.09
N SER A 72 5.41 0.16 -14.21
CA SER A 72 4.69 1.19 -14.97
C SER A 72 5.40 1.49 -16.29
N GLU A 73 4.84 0.89 -17.33
CA GLU A 73 4.92 1.20 -18.75
C GLU A 73 5.25 2.68 -19.11
N PRO A 74 5.98 2.92 -20.21
CA PRO A 74 6.54 4.22 -20.66
C PRO A 74 5.51 5.21 -21.22
N SER A 75 4.25 5.16 -20.80
CA SER A 75 3.16 5.91 -21.43
C SER A 75 3.13 7.40 -21.05
N TYR A 76 3.56 7.77 -19.84
CA TYR A 76 3.52 9.17 -19.39
C TYR A 76 4.69 10.02 -19.90
N GLN A 77 5.86 9.43 -20.18
CA GLN A 77 7.00 10.18 -20.72
C GLN A 77 6.77 10.63 -22.17
N HIS A 78 6.02 9.85 -22.97
CA HIS A 78 5.67 10.25 -24.33
C HIS A 78 4.66 11.39 -24.38
N ALA A 79 3.74 11.48 -23.41
CA ALA A 79 2.76 12.55 -23.35
C ALA A 79 3.40 13.91 -23.04
N GLU A 80 4.36 13.95 -22.11
CA GLU A 80 5.09 15.19 -21.80
C GLU A 80 5.99 15.65 -22.96
N GLN A 81 6.64 14.71 -23.65
CA GLN A 81 7.46 15.05 -24.82
C GLN A 81 6.61 15.54 -26.01
N TYR A 82 5.44 14.93 -26.24
CA TYR A 82 4.51 15.39 -27.30
C TYR A 82 3.98 16.81 -27.04
N ILE A 83 3.63 17.11 -25.79
CA ILE A 83 3.14 18.44 -25.39
C ILE A 83 4.25 19.49 -25.50
N MET A 84 5.51 19.14 -25.22
CA MET A 84 6.64 20.07 -25.37
C MET A 84 7.08 20.28 -26.84
N GLU A 85 6.89 19.28 -27.71
CA GLU A 85 7.27 19.40 -29.13
C GLU A 85 6.18 20.05 -30.00
N HIS A 86 4.91 20.00 -29.58
CA HIS A 86 3.76 20.44 -30.38
C HIS A 86 2.92 21.54 -29.71
N GLY A 87 3.40 22.12 -28.61
CA GLY A 87 2.83 23.28 -27.91
C GLY A 87 3.51 24.59 -28.28
#